data_AF-A0A0Q8I814-F1
#
_entry.id   AF-A0A0Q8I814-F1
#
_cell.length_a   1.000
_cell.length_b   1.000
_cell.length_c   1.000
_cell.angle_alpha   90.00
_cell.angle_beta   90.00
_cell.angle_gamma   90.00
#
_symmetry.space_group_name_H-M   'P 1'
#
loop_
_entity.id
_entity.type
_entity.pdbx_description
1 polymer ?
#
loop_
_entity_poly.entity_id
_entity_poly.type
_entity_poly.pdbx_seq_one_letter_code
_entity_poly.pdbx_strand_id
1 'polypeptide(L)'
;MVRRRREVVGVTSLVGAGLLGASLSTRPGSREFYLSTAAVAGIWSVGGLVSGPLHLGWIQTRDSSLRRPVVTPVATGVGAFAFFYAAALVARRIPPLDAAISRVLLFADEGDDRLVLLTTLANGVGEEIFFRGALYAALGDRNPALASTVVYTVATTTTRNPALVLAATVMGTLFGLQRRASGGVQAPTITHLTWSTLMLRFLPPLFRRPGLPGYAPRISATSGDA
;
A
#
# COMPACT_ATOMS: atom_id res chain seq x y z
N MET A 1 -27.86 -10.61 -3.68
CA MET A 1 -26.72 -9.67 -3.91
C MET A 1 -25.63 -9.82 -2.84
N VAL A 2 -25.95 -9.87 -1.55
CA VAL A 2 -24.95 -10.01 -0.45
C VAL A 2 -24.15 -11.32 -0.54
N ARG A 3 -24.79 -12.46 -0.86
CA ARG A 3 -24.09 -13.76 -0.98
C ARG A 3 -23.02 -13.75 -2.08
N ARG A 4 -23.37 -13.36 -3.31
CA ARG A 4 -22.43 -13.16 -4.43
C ARG A 4 -21.29 -12.20 -4.06
N ARG A 5 -21.61 -11.10 -3.37
CA ARG A 5 -20.59 -10.13 -2.90
C ARG A 5 -19.56 -10.80 -1.98
N ARG A 6 -20.04 -11.58 -1.01
CA ARG A 6 -19.17 -12.29 -0.05
C ARG A 6 -18.34 -13.39 -0.72
N GLU A 7 -18.92 -14.12 -1.68
CA GLU A 7 -18.20 -15.14 -2.45
C GLU A 7 -17.06 -14.51 -3.26
N VAL A 8 -17.33 -13.45 -4.03
CA VAL A 8 -16.30 -12.74 -4.80
C VAL A 8 -15.21 -12.21 -3.89
N VAL A 9 -15.57 -11.53 -2.80
CA VAL A 9 -14.61 -11.00 -1.82
C VAL A 9 -13.78 -12.12 -1.18
N GLY A 10 -14.39 -13.25 -0.83
CA GLY A 10 -13.69 -14.40 -0.26
C GLY A 10 -12.64 -14.96 -1.23
N VAL A 11 -13.04 -15.23 -2.47
CA VAL A 11 -12.14 -15.75 -3.51
C VAL A 11 -11.02 -14.76 -3.81
N THR A 12 -11.34 -13.48 -4.03
CA THR A 12 -10.33 -12.45 -4.28
C THR A 12 -9.36 -12.30 -3.10
N SER A 13 -9.84 -12.38 -1.86
CA SER A 13 -8.96 -12.31 -0.67
C SER A 13 -7.92 -13.42 -0.68
N LEU A 14 -8.33 -14.66 -0.96
CA LEU A 14 -7.44 -15.82 -0.99
C LEU A 14 -6.44 -15.73 -2.14
N VAL A 15 -6.93 -15.47 -3.35
CA VAL A 15 -6.08 -15.40 -4.56
C VAL A 15 -5.12 -14.22 -4.49
N GLY A 16 -5.62 -13.03 -4.13
CA GLY A 16 -4.82 -11.81 -4.03
C GLY A 16 -3.77 -11.89 -2.93
N ALA A 17 -4.09 -12.46 -1.77
CA ALA A 17 -3.10 -12.67 -0.70
C ALA A 17 -2.01 -13.67 -1.13
N GLY A 18 -2.40 -14.80 -1.75
CA GLY A 18 -1.43 -15.77 -2.26
C GLY A 18 -0.48 -15.16 -3.29
N LEU A 19 -1.02 -14.40 -4.25
CA LEU A 19 -0.23 -13.74 -5.29
C LEU A 19 0.63 -12.61 -4.73
N LEU A 20 0.15 -11.86 -3.72
CA LEU A 20 0.93 -10.83 -3.03
C LEU A 20 2.19 -11.46 -2.40
N GLY A 21 2.04 -12.55 -1.66
CA GLY A 21 3.19 -13.28 -1.09
C GLY A 21 4.14 -13.84 -2.14
N ALA A 22 3.61 -14.37 -3.25
CA ALA A 22 4.41 -14.85 -4.36
C ALA A 22 5.21 -13.73 -5.04
N SER A 23 4.58 -12.57 -5.29
CA SER A 23 5.23 -11.45 -5.99
C SER A 23 6.44 -10.91 -5.22
N LEU A 24 6.37 -10.81 -3.89
CA LEU A 24 7.51 -10.39 -3.05
C LEU A 24 8.52 -11.51 -2.76
N SER A 25 8.31 -12.70 -3.31
CA SER A 25 9.31 -13.78 -3.32
C SER A 25 10.13 -13.80 -4.62
N THR A 26 9.81 -12.93 -5.59
CA THR A 26 10.54 -12.82 -6.87
C THR A 26 11.81 -11.99 -6.72
N ARG A 27 12.69 -12.03 -7.74
CA ARG A 27 13.89 -11.18 -7.76
C ARG A 27 13.51 -9.70 -7.95
N PRO A 28 14.02 -8.78 -7.12
CA PRO A 28 13.89 -7.34 -7.34
C PRO A 28 14.26 -6.92 -8.76
N GLY A 29 13.54 -5.93 -9.32
CA GLY A 29 13.77 -5.41 -10.67
C GLY A 29 13.47 -6.36 -11.84
N SER A 30 13.08 -7.61 -11.57
CA SER A 30 12.80 -8.59 -12.63
C SER A 30 11.46 -8.35 -13.34
N ARG A 31 11.34 -8.86 -14.57
CA ARG A 31 10.06 -8.87 -15.31
C ARG A 31 8.96 -9.61 -14.54
N GLU A 32 9.31 -10.69 -13.86
CA GLU A 32 8.40 -11.49 -13.04
C GLU A 32 7.83 -10.67 -11.87
N PHE A 33 8.67 -9.87 -11.21
CA PHE A 33 8.24 -8.94 -10.17
C PHE A 33 7.19 -7.94 -10.69
N TYR A 34 7.45 -7.27 -11.81
CA TYR A 34 6.51 -6.28 -12.35
C TYR A 34 5.20 -6.92 -12.82
N LEU A 35 5.26 -8.08 -13.49
CA LEU A 35 4.06 -8.78 -13.96
C LEU A 35 3.23 -9.29 -12.78
N SER A 36 3.85 -9.89 -11.78
CA SER A 36 3.15 -10.42 -10.60
C SER A 36 2.55 -9.28 -9.75
N THR A 37 3.27 -8.20 -9.50
CA THR A 37 2.73 -7.02 -8.77
C THR A 37 1.62 -6.29 -9.55
N ALA A 38 1.73 -6.20 -10.87
CA ALA A 38 0.63 -5.69 -11.70
C ALA A 38 -0.60 -6.61 -11.65
N ALA A 39 -0.39 -7.93 -11.64
CA ALA A 39 -1.47 -8.89 -11.50
C ALA A 39 -2.15 -8.82 -10.13
N VAL A 40 -1.39 -8.59 -9.04
CA VAL A 40 -1.97 -8.33 -7.70
C VAL A 40 -2.88 -7.09 -7.75
N ALA A 41 -2.39 -5.96 -8.29
CA ALA A 41 -3.20 -4.75 -8.44
C ALA A 41 -4.48 -5.01 -9.27
N GLY A 42 -4.35 -5.79 -10.34
CA GLY A 42 -5.46 -6.22 -11.18
C GLY A 42 -6.48 -7.05 -10.42
N ILE A 43 -6.05 -8.04 -9.63
CA ILE A 43 -6.93 -8.92 -8.85
C ILE A 43 -7.72 -8.13 -7.81
N TRP A 44 -7.07 -7.22 -7.09
CA TRP A 44 -7.77 -6.36 -6.15
C TRP A 44 -8.78 -5.44 -6.84
N SER A 45 -8.36 -4.80 -7.93
CA SER A 45 -9.22 -3.89 -8.69
C SER A 45 -10.44 -4.61 -9.28
N VAL A 46 -10.22 -5.72 -9.99
CA VAL A 46 -11.29 -6.51 -10.64
C VAL A 46 -12.21 -7.13 -9.60
N GLY A 47 -11.66 -7.74 -8.55
CA GLY A 47 -12.47 -8.30 -7.47
C GLY A 47 -13.30 -7.23 -6.76
N GLY A 48 -12.74 -6.03 -6.60
CA GLY A 48 -13.45 -4.89 -6.04
C GLY A 48 -14.61 -4.39 -6.90
N LEU A 49 -14.38 -4.25 -8.21
CA LEU A 49 -15.37 -3.75 -9.16
C LEU A 49 -16.48 -4.78 -9.46
N VAL A 50 -16.13 -6.06 -9.61
CA VAL A 50 -17.09 -7.16 -9.85
C VAL A 50 -17.96 -7.41 -8.61
N SER A 51 -17.46 -7.09 -7.42
CA SER A 51 -18.18 -7.22 -6.16
C SER A 51 -19.39 -6.26 -6.03
N GLY A 52 -19.44 -5.14 -6.77
CA GLY A 52 -20.56 -4.20 -6.75
C GLY A 52 -20.14 -2.73 -6.68
N PRO A 53 -21.11 -1.80 -6.54
CA PRO A 53 -20.82 -0.36 -6.63
C PRO A 53 -19.88 0.11 -5.53
N LEU A 54 -18.96 1.00 -5.92
CA LEU A 54 -18.01 1.69 -5.04
C LEU A 54 -18.47 3.12 -4.81
N HIS A 55 -18.38 3.57 -3.57
CA HIS A 55 -18.72 4.92 -3.18
C HIS A 55 -17.44 5.72 -2.99
N LEU A 56 -17.34 6.90 -3.60
CA LEU A 56 -16.18 7.77 -3.48
C LEU A 56 -16.16 8.53 -2.14
N GLY A 57 -17.34 8.82 -1.59
CA GLY A 57 -17.49 9.46 -0.28
C GLY A 57 -17.45 10.99 -0.33
N TRP A 58 -17.92 11.60 0.76
CA TRP A 58 -18.02 13.05 0.97
C TRP A 58 -17.67 13.36 2.43
N ILE A 59 -17.06 14.52 2.68
CA ILE A 59 -16.83 15.02 4.03
C ILE A 59 -17.53 16.38 4.18
N GLN A 60 -18.19 16.57 5.31
CA GLN A 60 -18.77 17.86 5.69
C GLN A 60 -17.64 18.79 6.17
N THR A 61 -17.51 19.93 5.51
CA THR A 61 -16.54 20.98 5.87
C THR A 61 -17.04 21.79 7.06
N ARG A 62 -16.15 22.60 7.68
CA ARG A 62 -16.51 23.50 8.80
C ARG A 62 -17.65 24.46 8.45
N ASP A 63 -17.79 24.79 7.16
CA ASP A 63 -18.84 25.67 6.64
C ASP A 63 -20.13 24.90 6.30
N SER A 64 -20.29 23.68 6.83
CA SER A 64 -21.41 22.76 6.54
C SER A 64 -21.58 22.34 5.08
N SER A 65 -20.68 22.74 4.17
CA SER A 65 -20.71 22.30 2.78
C SER A 65 -20.13 20.89 2.61
N LEU A 66 -20.80 20.03 1.84
CA LEU A 66 -20.29 18.70 1.48
C LEU A 66 -19.30 18.83 0.33
N ARG A 67 -18.04 18.39 0.55
CA ARG A 67 -17.01 18.38 -0.49
C ARG A 67 -16.30 17.04 -0.53
N ARG A 68 -15.74 16.71 -1.69
CA ARG A 68 -14.84 15.56 -1.82
C ARG A 68 -13.52 15.90 -1.14
N PRO A 69 -13.05 15.06 -0.20
CA PRO A 69 -11.84 15.36 0.55
C PRO A 69 -10.60 15.14 -0.34
N VAL A 70 -9.79 16.19 -0.50
CA VAL A 70 -8.50 16.12 -1.21
C VAL A 70 -7.38 16.57 -0.27
N VAL A 71 -7.46 17.78 0.26
CA VAL A 71 -6.42 18.37 1.13
C VAL A 71 -6.22 17.54 2.40
N THR A 72 -7.30 17.19 3.11
CA THR A 72 -7.19 16.43 4.37
C THR A 72 -6.55 15.05 4.17
N PRO A 73 -6.95 14.23 3.17
CA PRO A 73 -6.24 12.99 2.84
C PRO A 73 -4.76 13.17 2.48
N VAL A 74 -4.41 14.17 1.67
CA VAL A 74 -3.00 14.46 1.34
C VAL A 74 -2.22 14.79 2.61
N ALA A 75 -2.72 15.71 3.43
CA ALA A 75 -2.08 16.07 4.70
C ALA A 75 -1.96 14.86 5.65
N THR A 76 -2.98 14.00 5.67
CA THR A 76 -2.95 12.75 6.45
C THR A 76 -1.88 11.79 5.93
N GLY A 77 -1.72 11.67 4.61
CA GLY A 77 -0.68 10.83 3.99
C GLY A 77 0.72 11.34 4.29
N VAL A 78 0.93 12.67 4.23
CA VAL A 78 2.18 13.32 4.63
C VAL A 78 2.47 13.09 6.12
N GLY A 79 1.47 13.27 7.00
CA GLY A 79 1.62 13.03 8.43
C GLY A 79 1.94 11.57 8.76
N ALA A 80 1.25 10.62 8.11
CA ALA A 80 1.57 9.21 8.23
C ALA A 80 2.99 8.91 7.76
N PHE A 81 3.43 9.50 6.64
CA PHE A 81 4.80 9.35 6.16
C PHE A 81 5.80 9.87 7.20
N ALA A 82 5.59 11.07 7.74
CA ALA A 82 6.47 11.65 8.75
C ALA A 82 6.57 10.75 9.99
N PHE A 83 5.46 10.18 10.44
CA PHE A 83 5.43 9.21 11.54
C PHE A 83 6.26 7.95 11.22
N PHE A 84 6.04 7.32 10.07
CA PHE A 84 6.78 6.13 9.65
C PHE A 84 8.26 6.41 9.42
N TYR A 85 8.60 7.57 8.87
CA TYR A 85 9.98 8.00 8.66
C TYR A 85 10.70 8.19 10.00
N ALA A 86 10.05 8.84 10.98
CA ALA A 86 10.58 8.97 12.33
C ALA A 86 10.75 7.60 13.01
N ALA A 87 9.76 6.71 12.89
CA ALA A 87 9.88 5.34 13.38
C ALA A 87 11.05 4.58 12.72
N ALA A 88 11.29 4.81 11.42
CA ALA A 88 12.40 4.19 10.69
C ALA A 88 13.79 4.69 11.14
N LEU A 89 13.91 5.93 11.62
CA LEU A 89 15.14 6.44 12.26
C LEU A 89 15.51 5.62 13.49
N VAL A 90 14.51 5.16 14.24
CA VAL A 90 14.71 4.30 15.42
C VAL A 90 14.88 2.83 14.98
N ALA A 91 14.05 2.35 14.05
CA ALA A 91 14.03 0.96 13.61
C ALA A 91 15.37 0.49 13.02
N ARG A 92 16.13 1.37 12.36
CA ARG A 92 17.48 1.03 11.84
C ARG A 92 18.48 0.63 12.93
N ARG A 93 18.22 1.01 14.18
CA ARG A 93 19.06 0.66 15.34
C ARG A 93 18.68 -0.71 15.92
N ILE A 94 17.60 -1.30 15.44
CA ILE A 94 17.06 -2.58 15.91
C ILE A 94 17.28 -3.60 14.77
N PRO A 95 18.27 -4.50 14.88
CA PRO A 95 18.69 -5.39 13.78
C PRO A 95 17.56 -6.15 13.06
N PRO A 96 16.57 -6.76 13.75
CA PRO A 96 15.49 -7.46 13.04
C PRO A 96 14.58 -6.53 12.23
N LEU A 97 14.34 -5.30 12.71
CA LEU A 97 13.53 -4.31 12.00
C LEU A 97 14.29 -3.70 10.82
N ASP A 98 15.57 -3.39 11.04
CA ASP A 98 16.48 -2.93 9.99
C ASP A 98 16.54 -3.92 8.82
N ALA A 99 16.71 -5.21 9.11
CA ALA A 99 16.74 -6.26 8.10
C ALA A 99 15.39 -6.40 7.37
N ALA A 100 14.27 -6.34 8.09
CA ALA A 100 12.94 -6.44 7.51
C ALA A 100 12.62 -5.26 6.57
N ILE A 101 12.95 -4.04 6.99
CA ILE A 101 12.74 -2.83 6.18
C ILE A 101 13.69 -2.84 4.97
N SER A 102 14.98 -3.12 5.17
CA SER A 102 15.96 -3.15 4.08
C SER A 102 15.56 -4.15 3.00
N ARG A 103 15.06 -5.34 3.38
CA ARG A 103 14.63 -6.39 2.44
C ARG A 103 13.52 -5.92 1.49
N VAL A 104 12.55 -5.16 1.99
CA VAL A 104 11.49 -4.66 1.10
C VAL A 104 11.96 -3.47 0.26
N LEU A 105 12.87 -2.65 0.78
CA LEU A 105 13.42 -1.51 0.05
C LEU A 105 14.33 -1.93 -1.13
N LEU A 106 14.86 -3.16 -1.13
CA LEU A 106 15.57 -3.72 -2.29
C LEU A 106 14.74 -3.67 -3.58
N PHE A 107 13.43 -3.89 -3.50
CA PHE A 107 12.54 -3.78 -4.68
C PHE A 107 12.49 -2.36 -5.26
N ALA A 108 12.69 -1.34 -4.42
CA ALA A 108 12.77 0.04 -4.84
C ALA A 108 14.17 0.46 -5.28
N ASP A 109 15.23 -0.12 -4.69
CA ASP A 109 16.62 0.24 -5.03
C ASP A 109 17.13 -0.44 -6.31
N GLU A 110 16.75 -1.71 -6.54
CA GLU A 110 17.14 -2.50 -7.72
C GLU A 110 16.15 -2.36 -8.88
N GLY A 111 14.94 -1.90 -8.60
CA GLY A 111 13.91 -1.69 -9.62
C GLY A 111 14.15 -0.47 -10.50
N ASP A 112 13.43 -0.42 -11.62
CA ASP A 112 13.24 0.79 -12.39
C ASP A 112 12.29 1.71 -11.63
N ASP A 113 12.76 2.91 -11.29
CA ASP A 113 12.03 3.87 -10.46
C ASP A 113 10.61 4.13 -10.96
N ARG A 114 10.40 4.19 -12.28
CA ARG A 114 9.09 4.48 -12.87
C ARG A 114 8.17 3.27 -12.77
N LEU A 115 8.67 2.08 -13.08
CA LEU A 115 7.88 0.86 -12.97
C LEU A 115 7.53 0.52 -11.53
N VAL A 116 8.47 0.69 -10.59
CA VAL A 116 8.22 0.50 -9.15
C VAL A 116 7.17 1.50 -8.64
N LEU A 117 7.29 2.78 -9.01
CA LEU A 117 6.30 3.78 -8.66
C LEU A 117 4.93 3.43 -9.23
N LEU A 118 4.87 3.06 -10.51
CA LEU A 118 3.62 2.70 -11.19
C LEU A 118 2.95 1.50 -10.52
N THR A 119 3.68 0.40 -10.30
CA THR A 119 3.11 -0.80 -9.67
C THR A 119 2.72 -0.55 -8.23
N THR A 120 3.46 0.26 -7.49
CA THR A 120 3.12 0.63 -6.11
C THR A 120 1.84 1.47 -6.05
N LEU A 121 1.69 2.46 -6.94
CA LEU A 121 0.47 3.26 -7.02
C LEU A 121 -0.72 2.42 -7.47
N ALA A 122 -0.53 1.54 -8.47
CA ALA A 122 -1.58 0.63 -8.94
C ALA A 122 -2.04 -0.32 -7.82
N ASN A 123 -1.12 -0.86 -7.03
CA ASN A 123 -1.45 -1.68 -5.86
C ASN A 123 -2.18 -0.85 -4.80
N GLY A 124 -1.72 0.36 -4.48
CA GLY A 124 -2.41 1.23 -3.54
C GLY A 124 -3.86 1.53 -3.95
N VAL A 125 -4.11 1.80 -5.23
CA VAL A 125 -5.49 1.96 -5.74
C VAL A 125 -6.29 0.66 -5.64
N GLY A 126 -5.72 -0.45 -6.12
CA GLY A 126 -6.39 -1.76 -6.11
C GLY A 126 -6.76 -2.21 -4.70
N GLU A 127 -5.83 -2.08 -3.75
CA GLU A 127 -6.06 -2.40 -2.35
C GLU A 127 -7.21 -1.57 -1.75
N GLU A 128 -7.28 -0.27 -2.00
CA GLU A 128 -8.38 0.55 -1.47
C GLU A 128 -9.73 0.24 -2.13
N ILE A 129 -9.74 -0.04 -3.44
CA ILE A 129 -10.91 -0.55 -4.16
C ILE A 129 -11.43 -1.84 -3.52
N PHE A 130 -10.52 -2.76 -3.18
CA PHE A 130 -10.90 -4.04 -2.61
C PHE A 130 -11.22 -3.98 -1.12
N PHE A 131 -10.26 -3.60 -0.27
CA PHE A 131 -10.37 -3.67 1.18
C PHE A 131 -11.33 -2.62 1.74
N ARG A 132 -11.29 -1.37 1.25
CA ARG A 132 -12.13 -0.26 1.76
C ARG A 132 -13.41 -0.08 0.93
N GLY A 133 -13.45 -0.66 -0.26
CA GLY A 133 -14.63 -0.71 -1.11
C GLY A 133 -15.42 -2.01 -0.96
N ALA A 134 -14.98 -3.07 -1.64
CA ALA A 134 -15.71 -4.33 -1.75
C ALA A 134 -15.88 -5.07 -0.43
N LEU A 135 -14.77 -5.36 0.26
CA LEU A 135 -14.74 -6.08 1.52
C LEU A 135 -15.45 -5.31 2.63
N TYR A 136 -15.12 -4.03 2.82
CA TYR A 136 -15.76 -3.17 3.82
C TYR A 136 -17.29 -3.20 3.71
N ALA A 137 -17.83 -3.09 2.49
CA ALA A 137 -19.27 -3.14 2.26
C ALA A 137 -19.88 -4.55 2.34
N ALA A 138 -19.09 -5.62 2.17
CA ALA A 138 -19.55 -7.00 2.33
C ALA A 138 -19.73 -7.40 3.81
N LEU A 139 -19.02 -6.69 4.72
CA LEU A 139 -19.00 -6.94 6.16
C LEU A 139 -20.24 -6.37 6.90
N GLY A 140 -20.98 -5.45 6.29
CA GLY A 140 -22.18 -4.84 6.89
C GLY A 140 -21.86 -4.00 8.13
N ASP A 141 -22.78 -3.96 9.10
CA ASP A 141 -22.71 -3.02 10.24
C ASP A 141 -21.80 -3.46 11.39
N ARG A 142 -21.30 -4.72 11.37
CA ARG A 142 -20.48 -5.27 12.47
C ARG A 142 -19.02 -4.84 12.35
N ASN A 143 -18.72 -3.63 12.77
CA ASN A 143 -17.36 -3.05 12.82
C ASN A 143 -16.54 -3.24 11.53
N PRO A 144 -17.04 -2.81 10.37
CA PRO A 144 -16.40 -3.07 9.08
C PRO A 144 -14.98 -2.49 8.98
N ALA A 145 -14.68 -1.37 9.65
CA ALA A 145 -13.33 -0.80 9.70
C ALA A 145 -12.31 -1.71 10.39
N LEU A 146 -12.69 -2.35 11.49
CA LEU A 146 -11.80 -3.29 12.19
C LEU A 146 -11.64 -4.57 11.37
N ALA A 147 -12.74 -5.15 10.92
CA ALA A 147 -12.72 -6.41 10.17
C ALA A 147 -11.96 -6.28 8.84
N SER A 148 -12.13 -5.19 8.08
CA SER A 148 -11.34 -4.95 6.87
C SER A 148 -9.85 -4.80 7.16
N THR A 149 -9.50 -4.18 8.29
CA THR A 149 -8.10 -4.00 8.72
C THR A 149 -7.47 -5.32 9.13
N VAL A 150 -8.20 -6.17 9.83
CA VAL A 150 -7.74 -7.51 10.20
C VAL A 150 -7.49 -8.34 8.95
N VAL A 151 -8.44 -8.38 8.01
CA VAL A 151 -8.27 -9.14 6.75
C VAL A 151 -7.11 -8.58 5.92
N TYR A 152 -6.96 -7.25 5.83
CA TYR A 152 -5.83 -6.61 5.18
C TYR A 152 -4.49 -7.03 5.81
N THR A 153 -4.39 -6.92 7.14
CA THR A 153 -3.18 -7.32 7.89
C THR A 153 -2.85 -8.79 7.69
N VAL A 154 -3.86 -9.67 7.77
CA VAL A 154 -3.70 -11.12 7.55
C VAL A 154 -3.25 -11.40 6.12
N ALA A 155 -3.84 -10.75 5.12
CA ALA A 155 -3.40 -10.88 3.74
C ALA A 155 -1.93 -10.46 3.56
N THR A 156 -1.50 -9.37 4.21
CA THR A 156 -0.10 -8.90 4.18
C THR A 156 0.87 -9.88 4.85
N THR A 157 0.44 -10.76 5.75
CA THR A 157 1.36 -11.77 6.35
C THR A 157 1.98 -12.70 5.31
N THR A 158 1.32 -12.90 4.16
CA THR A 158 1.83 -13.68 3.03
C THR A 158 3.13 -13.12 2.44
N THR A 159 3.40 -11.82 2.63
CA THR A 159 4.67 -11.18 2.25
C THR A 159 5.86 -11.66 3.06
N ARG A 160 5.62 -12.33 4.19
CA ARG A 160 6.63 -12.80 5.16
C ARG A 160 7.56 -11.68 5.64
N ASN A 161 7.08 -10.44 5.64
CA ASN A 161 7.82 -9.27 6.10
C ASN A 161 7.11 -8.62 7.30
N PRO A 162 7.67 -8.71 8.52
CA PRO A 162 7.02 -8.18 9.72
C PRO A 162 6.87 -6.65 9.69
N ALA A 163 7.75 -5.93 8.99
CA ALA A 163 7.64 -4.48 8.84
C ALA A 163 6.43 -4.10 7.98
N LEU A 164 6.17 -4.86 6.89
CA LEU A 164 4.97 -4.66 6.06
C LEU A 164 3.70 -5.02 6.82
N VAL A 165 3.70 -6.08 7.62
CA VAL A 165 2.54 -6.46 8.45
C VAL A 165 2.21 -5.37 9.47
N LEU A 166 3.23 -4.84 10.17
CA LEU A 166 3.05 -3.73 11.10
C LEU A 166 2.53 -2.48 10.39
N ALA A 167 3.10 -2.14 9.24
CA ALA A 167 2.64 -1.01 8.43
C ALA A 167 1.19 -1.20 8.00
N ALA A 168 0.82 -2.40 7.55
CA ALA A 168 -0.54 -2.73 7.13
C ALA A 168 -1.55 -2.64 8.29
N THR A 169 -1.17 -2.99 9.52
CA THR A 169 -2.04 -2.81 10.69
C THR A 169 -2.31 -1.32 10.97
N VAL A 170 -1.26 -0.50 11.02
CA VAL A 170 -1.39 0.93 11.34
C VAL A 170 -2.12 1.67 10.22
N MET A 171 -1.63 1.53 8.98
CA MET A 171 -2.23 2.18 7.82
C MET A 171 -3.61 1.63 7.53
N GLY A 172 -3.81 0.32 7.69
CA GLY A 172 -5.13 -0.28 7.51
C GLY A 172 -6.17 0.29 8.48
N THR A 173 -5.77 0.50 9.74
CA THR A 173 -6.62 1.17 10.74
C THR A 173 -6.95 2.59 10.28
N LEU A 174 -5.94 3.37 9.88
CA LEU A 174 -6.11 4.74 9.39
C LEU A 174 -7.06 4.81 8.18
N PHE A 175 -6.86 3.95 7.18
CA PHE A 175 -7.70 3.89 5.99
C PHE A 175 -9.13 3.44 6.31
N GLY A 176 -9.30 2.50 7.24
CA GLY A 176 -10.61 2.07 7.73
C GLY A 176 -11.37 3.21 8.41
N LEU A 177 -10.68 4.00 9.24
CA LEU A 177 -11.24 5.19 9.88
C LEU A 177 -11.59 6.29 8.87
N GLN A 178 -10.72 6.56 7.89
CA GLN A 178 -11.00 7.51 6.82
C GLN A 178 -12.18 7.07 5.95
N ARG A 179 -12.28 5.77 5.63
CA ARG A 179 -13.42 5.20 4.91
C ARG A 179 -14.72 5.36 5.70
N ARG A 180 -14.67 5.18 7.02
CA ARG A 180 -15.83 5.38 7.90
C ARG A 180 -16.25 6.85 7.96
N ALA A 181 -15.29 7.76 8.10
CA ALA A 181 -15.55 9.20 8.22
C ALA A 181 -16.03 9.84 6.91
N SER A 182 -15.51 9.39 5.76
CA SER A 182 -15.84 9.95 4.45
C SER A 182 -16.97 9.22 3.73
N GLY A 183 -17.37 8.04 4.18
CA GLY A 183 -18.37 7.25 3.47
C GLY A 183 -17.90 6.66 2.13
N GLY A 184 -16.63 6.77 1.77
CA GLY A 184 -16.11 6.20 0.52
C GLY A 184 -14.59 6.03 0.42
N VAL A 185 -14.15 5.50 -0.72
CA VAL A 185 -12.76 5.06 -0.92
C VAL A 185 -11.81 6.18 -1.35
N GLN A 186 -12.30 7.36 -1.76
CA GLN A 186 -11.42 8.41 -2.27
C GLN A 186 -10.42 8.90 -1.22
N ALA A 187 -10.88 9.17 0.00
CA ALA A 187 -10.03 9.64 1.10
C ALA A 187 -8.88 8.66 1.43
N PRO A 188 -9.15 7.37 1.70
CA PRO A 188 -8.05 6.44 1.95
C PRO A 188 -7.18 6.21 0.71
N THR A 189 -7.73 6.20 -0.52
CA THR A 189 -6.89 6.12 -1.74
C THR A 189 -5.90 7.27 -1.83
N ILE A 190 -6.33 8.53 -1.68
CA ILE A 190 -5.41 9.67 -1.76
C ILE A 190 -4.33 9.59 -0.66
N THR A 191 -4.72 9.20 0.55
CA THR A 191 -3.79 9.04 1.69
C THR A 191 -2.77 7.94 1.40
N HIS A 192 -3.23 6.79 0.90
CA HIS A 192 -2.40 5.65 0.55
C HIS A 192 -1.40 6.02 -0.53
N LEU A 193 -1.85 6.63 -1.65
CA LEU A 193 -0.95 7.04 -2.74
C LEU A 193 0.07 8.07 -2.26
N THR A 194 -0.36 9.07 -1.50
CA THR A 194 0.55 10.08 -0.94
C THR A 194 1.60 9.45 -0.06
N TRP A 195 1.19 8.58 0.87
CA TRP A 195 2.09 7.88 1.78
C TRP A 195 3.08 6.99 1.03
N SER A 196 2.60 6.17 0.09
CA SER A 196 3.43 5.25 -0.69
C SER A 196 4.46 5.99 -1.55
N THR A 197 4.06 7.08 -2.22
CA THR A 197 5.01 7.91 -3.00
C THR A 197 6.11 8.48 -2.13
N LEU A 198 5.76 9.03 -0.95
CA LEU A 198 6.76 9.61 -0.04
C LEU A 198 7.67 8.52 0.55
N MET A 199 7.12 7.37 0.93
CA MET A 199 7.89 6.22 1.41
C MET A 199 8.89 5.76 0.34
N LEU A 200 8.45 5.56 -0.91
CA LEU A 200 9.35 5.20 -2.01
C LEU A 200 10.42 6.25 -2.29
N ARG A 201 10.07 7.55 -2.20
CA ARG A 201 11.00 8.62 -2.55
C ARG A 201 12.09 8.84 -1.51
N PHE A 202 11.75 8.69 -0.23
CA PHE A 202 12.60 9.16 0.89
C PHE A 202 13.10 8.04 1.80
N LEU A 203 12.43 6.88 1.85
CA LEU A 203 12.85 5.79 2.74
C LEU A 203 14.03 4.98 2.19
N PRO A 204 14.12 4.58 0.91
CA PRO A 204 15.26 3.81 0.42
C PRO A 204 16.62 4.48 0.68
N PRO A 205 16.84 5.79 0.37
CA PRO A 205 18.10 6.46 0.65
C PRO A 205 18.54 6.41 2.12
N LEU A 206 17.58 6.29 3.03
CA LEU A 206 17.79 6.26 4.47
C LEU A 206 18.44 4.94 4.95
N PHE A 207 18.21 3.86 4.22
CA PHE A 207 18.69 2.50 4.54
C PHE A 207 19.85 2.05 3.63
N ARG A 208 20.21 2.82 2.59
CA ARG A 208 21.40 2.57 1.79
C ARG A 208 22.66 2.65 2.67
N ARG A 209 23.37 1.54 2.78
CA ARG A 209 24.69 1.47 3.45
C ARG A 209 25.78 1.37 2.38
N PRO A 210 26.76 2.29 2.34
CA PRO A 210 27.95 2.11 1.54
C PRO A 210 28.74 0.88 2.03
N GLY A 211 29.08 -0.06 1.14
CA GLY A 211 30.10 -1.09 1.40
C GLY A 211 29.65 -2.54 1.70
N LEU A 212 28.38 -2.92 1.49
CA LEU A 212 27.98 -4.33 1.49
C LEU A 212 28.10 -4.96 0.09
N PRO A 213 28.51 -6.24 -0.05
CA PRO A 213 28.59 -6.91 -1.34
C PRO A 213 27.23 -6.89 -2.05
N GLY A 214 27.20 -6.37 -3.28
CA GLY A 214 25.98 -6.15 -4.07
C GLY A 214 25.65 -4.68 -4.34
N TYR A 215 26.33 -3.75 -3.66
CA TYR A 215 26.21 -2.32 -3.95
C TYR A 215 27.21 -1.90 -5.03
N ALA A 216 26.76 -1.77 -6.28
CA ALA A 216 27.44 -0.94 -7.26
C ALA A 216 26.79 0.46 -7.22
N PRO A 217 27.54 1.53 -6.87
CA PRO A 217 27.02 2.88 -7.02
C PRO A 217 26.61 3.09 -8.47
N ARG A 218 25.39 3.59 -8.68
CA ARG A 218 24.91 4.00 -10.01
C ARG A 218 25.81 5.17 -10.44
N ILE A 219 26.84 4.89 -11.24
CA ILE A 219 27.64 5.92 -11.88
C ILE A 219 26.65 6.66 -12.77
N SER A 220 26.24 7.85 -12.35
CA SER A 220 25.60 8.80 -13.24
C SER A 220 26.60 9.06 -14.36
N ALA A 221 26.34 8.50 -15.54
CA ALA A 221 26.97 8.96 -16.76
C ALA A 221 26.48 10.40 -16.98
N THR A 222 27.14 11.35 -16.32
CA THR A 222 27.17 12.72 -16.78
C THR A 222 27.92 12.69 -18.10
N SER A 223 27.14 12.69 -19.18
CA SER A 223 27.58 13.14 -20.49
C SER A 223 28.27 14.49 -20.33
N GLY A 224 29.51 14.59 -20.78
CA GLY A 224 30.26 15.84 -20.87
C GLY A 224 31.72 15.62 -20.50
N ASP A 225 32.56 15.32 -21.49
CA ASP A 225 33.63 16.25 -21.89
C ASP A 225 34.45 15.71 -23.07
N ALA A 226 34.71 16.63 -24.00
CA ALA A 226 35.63 16.65 -25.15
C ALA A 226 35.30 15.77 -26.38
#